data_AF-A0A0M3J7W3-F1
#
_entry.id   AF-A0A0M3J7W3-F1
#
_cell.length_a   1.000
_cell.length_b   1.000
_cell.length_c   1.000
_cell.angle_alpha   90.00
_cell.angle_beta   90.00
_cell.angle_gamma   90.00
#
_symmetry.space_group_name_H-M   'P 1'
#
loop_
_entity.id
_entity.type
_entity.pdbx_description
1 polymer ?
#
loop_
_entity_poly.entity_id
_entity_poly.type
_entity_poly.pdbx_seq_one_letter_code
_entity_poly.pdbx_strand_id
1 'polypeptide(L)'
;MNANIAGVSFATVSAQQEAEDVKLLDAIESEETILSKNQQLGLTYALLEQGAWVFAKQLLDRFPEFYAVNASKRIALSIAEMIERSIDDFYQEKCKIGLGQPKTPSLNATTHSLEIVGSWSELISVVLPVLWYLGPYIAYRASATVKLVRLISVFFEEKAKDTETSDSSHSESG
;
A
#
# COMPACT_ATOMS: atom_id res chain seq x y z
N MET A 1 0.12 5.17 49.76
CA MET A 1 -0.69 5.87 48.74
C MET A 1 -1.17 4.81 47.76
N ASN A 2 -2.40 4.31 47.90
CA ASN A 2 -2.97 3.30 46.99
C ASN A 2 -3.64 4.02 45.82
N ALA A 3 -3.07 3.91 44.63
CA ALA A 3 -3.72 4.36 43.40
C ALA A 3 -4.90 3.42 43.11
N ASN A 4 -6.11 3.94 43.26
CA ASN A 4 -7.34 3.24 42.88
C ASN A 4 -7.39 3.22 41.34
N ILE A 5 -7.10 2.08 40.72
CA ILE A 5 -7.23 1.91 39.28
C ILE A 5 -8.73 1.87 38.97
N ALA A 6 -9.27 2.98 38.46
CA ALA A 6 -10.63 3.03 37.96
C ALA A 6 -10.73 2.16 36.70
N GLY A 7 -11.29 0.95 36.85
CA GLY A 7 -11.58 0.08 35.72
C GLY A 7 -12.71 0.65 34.86
N VAL A 8 -12.54 0.62 33.54
CA VAL A 8 -13.62 0.93 32.60
C VAL A 8 -14.65 -0.18 32.67
N SER A 9 -15.93 0.15 32.85
CA SER A 9 -16.99 -0.87 32.93
C SER A 9 -17.14 -1.60 31.58
N PHE A 10 -17.35 -2.91 31.63
CA PHE A 10 -17.63 -3.72 30.44
C PHE A 10 -18.79 -3.15 29.61
N ALA A 11 -19.82 -2.61 30.26
CA ALA A 11 -20.94 -1.97 29.58
C ALA A 11 -20.53 -0.74 28.76
N THR A 12 -19.56 0.04 29.24
CA THR A 12 -19.02 1.20 28.51
C THR A 12 -18.22 0.75 27.30
N VAL A 13 -17.39 -0.28 27.45
CA VAL A 13 -16.61 -0.85 26.34
C VAL A 13 -17.54 -1.42 25.26
N SER A 14 -18.56 -2.18 25.65
CA SER A 14 -19.53 -2.75 24.71
C SER A 14 -20.33 -1.67 23.97
N ALA A 15 -20.79 -0.63 24.67
CA ALA A 15 -21.50 0.47 24.03
C ALA A 15 -20.61 1.26 23.04
N GLN A 16 -19.32 1.39 23.35
CA GLN A 16 -18.37 2.06 22.47
C GLN A 16 -18.04 1.23 21.23
N GLN A 17 -17.86 -0.09 21.39
CA GLN A 17 -17.70 -1.02 20.28
C GLN A 17 -18.94 -0.99 19.37
N GLU A 18 -20.14 -1.06 19.93
CA GLU A 18 -21.39 -1.04 19.16
C GLU A 18 -21.56 0.27 18.38
N ALA A 19 -21.20 1.41 18.99
CA ALA A 19 -21.21 2.71 18.31
C ALA A 19 -20.17 2.80 17.18
N GLU A 20 -19.02 2.15 17.32
CA GLU A 20 -17.99 2.05 16.27
C GLU A 20 -18.43 1.12 15.14
N ASP A 21 -19.01 -0.03 15.46
CA ASP A 21 -19.52 -1.00 14.49
C ASP A 21 -20.66 -0.40 13.64
N VAL A 22 -21.58 0.35 14.25
CA VAL A 22 -22.64 1.07 13.53
C VAL A 22 -22.07 2.12 12.56
N LYS A 23 -21.07 2.90 13.01
CA LYS A 23 -20.41 3.88 12.12
C LYS A 23 -19.67 3.22 10.96
N LEU A 24 -19.07 2.05 11.19
CA LEU A 24 -18.39 1.29 10.16
C LEU A 24 -19.38 0.77 9.12
N LEU A 25 -20.52 0.24 9.56
CA LEU A 25 -21.60 -0.23 8.68
C LEU A 25 -22.15 0.90 7.80
N ASP A 26 -22.43 2.07 8.40
CA ASP A 26 -22.93 3.25 7.67
C ASP A 26 -21.91 3.75 6.63
N ALA A 27 -20.61 3.73 6.97
CA ALA A 27 -19.55 4.07 6.02
C ALA A 27 -19.47 3.08 4.85
N ILE A 28 -19.65 1.78 5.10
CA ILE A 28 -19.66 0.74 4.07
C ILE A 28 -20.87 0.90 3.14
N GLU A 29 -22.06 1.11 3.69
CA GLU A 29 -23.29 1.30 2.92
C GLU A 29 -23.24 2.58 2.08
N SER A 30 -22.67 3.65 2.64
CA SER A 30 -22.41 4.90 1.92
C SER A 30 -21.45 4.70 0.73
N GLU A 31 -20.36 3.97 0.92
CA GLU A 31 -19.43 3.64 -0.17
C GLU A 31 -20.07 2.78 -1.26
N GLU A 32 -20.84 1.76 -0.90
CA GLU A 32 -21.56 0.91 -1.86
C GLU A 32 -22.58 1.74 -2.66
N THR A 33 -23.25 2.67 -2.00
CA THR A 33 -24.16 3.62 -2.62
C THR A 33 -23.43 4.58 -3.59
N ILE A 34 -22.23 5.05 -3.25
CA ILE A 34 -21.43 5.92 -4.11
C ILE A 34 -20.97 5.16 -5.36
N LEU A 35 -20.46 3.94 -5.21
CA LEU A 35 -19.98 3.11 -6.31
C LEU A 35 -21.11 2.65 -7.24
N SER A 36 -22.30 2.39 -6.70
CA SER A 36 -23.47 2.00 -7.50
C SER A 36 -24.12 3.19 -8.23
N LYS A 37 -24.07 4.40 -7.67
CA LYS A 37 -24.56 5.63 -8.33
C LYS A 37 -23.63 6.12 -9.43
N ASN A 38 -22.31 6.00 -9.24
CA ASN A 38 -21.32 6.41 -10.23
C ASN A 38 -20.72 5.18 -10.91
N GLN A 39 -21.33 4.77 -12.02
CA GLN A 39 -20.93 3.58 -12.79
C GLN A 39 -19.45 3.64 -13.25
N GLN A 40 -18.91 4.83 -13.51
CA GLN A 40 -17.49 4.97 -13.88
C GLN A 40 -16.57 4.65 -12.71
N LEU A 41 -16.92 5.11 -11.49
CA LEU A 41 -16.19 4.74 -10.27
C LEU A 41 -16.34 3.25 -9.96
N GLY A 42 -17.56 2.70 -10.08
CA GLY A 42 -17.81 1.27 -9.89
C GLY A 42 -16.98 0.40 -10.84
N LEU A 43 -16.92 0.76 -12.13
CA LEU A 43 -16.09 0.07 -13.11
C LEU A 43 -14.59 0.19 -12.78
N THR A 44 -14.14 1.38 -12.38
CA THR A 44 -12.74 1.61 -11.98
C THR A 44 -12.35 0.73 -10.80
N TYR A 45 -13.22 0.63 -9.79
CA TYR A 45 -13.00 -0.25 -8.65
C TYR A 45 -12.91 -1.72 -9.07
N ALA A 46 -13.85 -2.21 -9.88
CA ALA A 46 -13.84 -3.59 -10.35
C ALA A 46 -12.57 -3.94 -11.15
N LEU A 47 -12.07 -3.02 -11.98
CA LEU A 47 -10.81 -3.20 -12.70
C LEU A 47 -9.61 -3.26 -11.75
N LEU A 48 -9.57 -2.41 -10.74
CA LEU A 48 -8.49 -2.41 -9.73
C LEU A 48 -8.52 -3.68 -8.88
N GLU A 49 -9.70 -4.18 -8.51
CA GLU A 49 -9.88 -5.43 -7.77
C GLU A 49 -9.33 -6.63 -8.56
N GLN A 50 -9.59 -6.69 -9.87
CA GLN A 50 -9.06 -7.71 -10.76
C GLN A 50 -7.56 -7.53 -11.10
N GLY A 51 -6.95 -6.42 -10.68
CA GLY A 51 -5.57 -6.07 -11.00
C GLY A 51 -5.38 -5.57 -12.43
N ALA A 52 -6.43 -5.18 -13.17
CA ALA A 52 -6.32 -4.69 -14.54
C ALA A 52 -5.85 -3.23 -14.61
N TRP A 53 -4.60 -2.96 -14.18
CA TRP A 53 -4.06 -1.62 -13.99
C TRP A 53 -4.11 -0.75 -15.23
N VAL A 54 -3.76 -1.29 -16.41
CA VAL A 54 -3.71 -0.51 -17.66
C VAL A 54 -5.07 0.12 -17.97
N PHE A 55 -6.15 -0.64 -17.79
CA PHE A 55 -7.51 -0.17 -18.03
C PHE A 55 -8.00 0.73 -16.89
N ALA A 56 -7.70 0.38 -15.64
CA ALA A 56 -8.02 1.22 -14.49
C ALA A 56 -7.37 2.60 -14.60
N LYS A 57 -6.10 2.67 -15.01
CA LYS A 57 -5.36 3.91 -15.23
C LYS A 57 -6.06 4.82 -16.25
N GLN A 58 -6.52 4.26 -17.38
CA GLN A 58 -7.24 5.04 -18.40
C GLN A 58 -8.53 5.68 -17.87
N LEU A 59 -9.20 5.06 -16.90
CA LEU A 59 -10.36 5.65 -16.23
C LEU A 59 -9.93 6.64 -15.15
N LEU A 60 -8.89 6.33 -14.38
CA LEU A 60 -8.32 7.23 -13.37
C LEU A 60 -7.86 8.56 -13.99
N ASP A 61 -7.25 8.52 -15.17
CA ASP A 61 -6.81 9.70 -15.92
C ASP A 61 -7.96 10.61 -16.37
N ARG A 62 -9.21 10.12 -16.35
CA ARG A 62 -10.41 10.91 -16.70
C ARG A 62 -11.05 11.60 -15.50
N PHE A 63 -10.72 11.17 -14.29
CA PHE A 63 -11.24 11.80 -13.09
C PHE A 63 -10.40 13.02 -12.70
N PRO A 64 -10.99 13.98 -11.97
CA PRO A 64 -10.22 15.00 -11.28
C PRO A 64 -9.20 14.37 -10.33
N GLU A 65 -8.11 15.08 -10.06
CA GLU A 65 -7.03 14.64 -9.19
C GLU A 65 -7.57 14.15 -7.83
N PHE A 66 -7.13 12.96 -7.42
CA PHE A 66 -7.55 12.28 -6.18
C PHE A 66 -9.05 12.00 -6.01
N TYR A 67 -9.91 12.30 -6.98
CA TYR A 67 -11.36 12.12 -6.84
C TYR A 67 -11.73 10.66 -6.54
N ALA A 68 -11.17 9.70 -7.29
CA ALA A 68 -11.52 8.30 -7.15
C ALA A 68 -11.13 7.71 -5.77
N VAL A 69 -9.94 8.05 -5.27
CA VAL A 69 -9.43 7.58 -3.98
C VAL A 69 -10.10 8.28 -2.79
N ASN A 70 -10.59 9.51 -2.98
CA ASN A 70 -11.37 10.23 -1.97
C ASN A 70 -12.84 9.81 -1.94
N ALA A 71 -13.40 9.44 -3.10
CA ALA A 71 -14.78 8.98 -3.22
C ALA A 71 -15.01 7.59 -2.61
N SER A 72 -13.98 6.73 -2.58
CA SER A 72 -14.07 5.41 -1.96
C SER A 72 -12.72 4.94 -1.42
N LYS A 73 -12.70 4.58 -0.13
CA LYS A 73 -11.53 3.97 0.51
C LYS A 73 -11.15 2.65 -0.15
N ARG A 74 -12.12 1.90 -0.69
CA ARG A 74 -11.88 0.63 -1.38
C ARG A 74 -10.99 0.79 -2.60
N ILE A 75 -11.19 1.86 -3.38
CA ILE A 75 -10.33 2.18 -4.54
C ILE A 75 -8.89 2.41 -4.08
N ALA A 76 -8.71 3.21 -3.02
CA ALA A 76 -7.39 3.45 -2.44
C ALA A 76 -6.74 2.15 -1.93
N LEU A 77 -7.50 1.29 -1.25
CA LEU A 77 -7.03 -0.01 -0.76
C LEU A 77 -6.62 -0.96 -1.89
N SER A 78 -7.39 -1.02 -2.98
CA SER A 78 -7.06 -1.86 -4.14
C SER A 78 -5.78 -1.41 -4.84
N ILE A 79 -5.55 -0.09 -4.96
CA ILE A 79 -4.29 0.43 -5.50
C ILE A 79 -3.12 0.11 -4.54
N ALA A 80 -3.30 0.33 -3.23
CA ALA A 80 -2.29 0.00 -2.22
C ALA A 80 -1.95 -1.49 -2.18
N GLU A 81 -2.94 -2.37 -2.38
CA GLU A 81 -2.75 -3.81 -2.48
C GLU A 81 -1.91 -4.21 -3.70
N MET A 82 -2.16 -3.56 -4.82
CA MET A 82 -1.43 -3.82 -6.04
C MET A 82 0.03 -3.37 -5.93
N ILE A 83 0.27 -2.19 -5.33
CA ILE A 83 1.63 -1.74 -4.98
C ILE A 83 2.30 -2.76 -4.05
N GLU A 84 1.61 -3.20 -3.00
CA GLU A 84 2.18 -4.17 -2.05
C GLU A 84 2.56 -5.48 -2.72
N ARG A 85 1.70 -6.01 -3.61
CA ARG A 85 2.00 -7.23 -4.38
C ARG A 85 3.21 -7.06 -5.30
N SER A 86 3.32 -5.91 -5.96
CA SER A 86 4.43 -5.60 -6.87
C SER A 86 5.78 -5.52 -6.15
N ILE A 87 5.81 -5.04 -4.90
CA ILE A 87 7.06 -4.90 -4.11
C ILE A 87 7.34 -6.07 -3.16
N ASP A 88 6.42 -7.01 -2.97
CA ASP A 88 6.53 -8.03 -1.92
C ASP A 88 7.78 -8.90 -2.09
N ASP A 89 8.01 -9.39 -3.30
CA ASP A 89 9.16 -10.26 -3.61
C ASP A 89 10.49 -9.53 -3.40
N PHE A 90 10.61 -8.32 -3.94
CA PHE A 90 11.79 -7.47 -3.76
C PHE A 90 12.04 -7.12 -2.28
N TYR A 91 10.96 -6.87 -1.53
CA TYR A 91 11.04 -6.62 -0.10
C TYR A 91 11.57 -7.82 0.69
N GLN A 92 11.10 -9.03 0.40
CA GLN A 92 11.60 -10.25 1.05
C GLN A 92 13.07 -10.48 0.74
N GLU A 93 13.47 -10.27 -0.53
CA GLU A 93 14.86 -10.42 -0.97
C GLU A 93 15.79 -9.43 -0.26
N LYS A 94 15.46 -8.13 -0.27
CA LYS A 94 16.32 -7.07 0.27
C LYS A 94 16.35 -7.02 1.80
N CYS A 95 15.21 -7.19 2.45
CA CYS A 95 15.15 -7.10 3.91
C CYS A 95 15.51 -8.41 4.63
N LYS A 96 15.84 -9.49 3.90
CA LYS A 96 16.23 -10.81 4.45
C LYS A 96 15.27 -11.31 5.52
N ILE A 97 13.99 -10.98 5.38
CA ILE A 97 12.98 -11.36 6.35
C ILE A 97 12.70 -12.85 6.13
N GLY A 98 13.21 -13.69 7.04
CA GLY A 98 13.00 -15.13 7.05
C GLY A 98 11.56 -15.54 7.40
N LEU A 99 10.55 -14.76 7.01
CA LEU A 99 9.15 -15.14 7.16
C LEU A 99 8.74 -15.98 5.96
N GLY A 100 9.07 -17.28 6.08
CA GLY A 100 8.47 -18.44 5.43
C GLY A 100 7.95 -18.29 4.00
N GLN A 101 8.63 -18.97 3.08
CA GLN A 101 8.25 -19.31 1.68
C GLN A 101 7.68 -18.14 0.86
N PRO A 102 8.26 -17.79 -0.30
CA PRO A 102 7.67 -16.79 -1.19
C PRO A 102 6.20 -17.15 -1.39
N LYS A 103 5.30 -16.22 -1.05
CA LYS A 103 3.86 -16.41 -1.28
C LYS A 103 3.76 -16.70 -2.76
N THR A 104 3.38 -17.94 -3.10
CA THR A 104 3.28 -18.36 -4.50
C THR A 104 2.54 -17.28 -5.25
N PRO A 105 3.06 -16.79 -6.39
CA PRO A 105 2.38 -15.76 -7.16
C PRO A 105 0.97 -16.28 -7.36
N SER A 106 -0.01 -15.53 -6.82
CA SER A 106 -1.41 -15.90 -6.93
C SER A 106 -1.66 -16.24 -8.40
N LEU A 107 -2.22 -17.42 -8.68
CA LEU A 107 -2.52 -17.92 -10.04
C LEU A 107 -3.39 -16.94 -10.86
N ASN A 108 -3.84 -15.85 -10.25
CA ASN A 108 -4.52 -14.73 -10.87
C ASN A 108 -3.54 -13.61 -11.29
N ALA A 109 -2.31 -13.96 -11.70
CA ALA A 109 -1.43 -13.05 -12.42
C ALA A 109 -2.07 -12.73 -13.79
N THR A 110 -3.10 -11.89 -13.74
CA THR A 110 -3.74 -11.31 -14.91
C THR A 110 -2.67 -10.58 -15.69
N THR A 111 -2.64 -10.79 -17.00
CA THR A 111 -1.68 -10.23 -17.98
C THR A 111 -1.65 -8.70 -18.03
N HIS A 112 -2.43 -8.03 -17.18
CA HIS A 112 -2.59 -6.57 -17.08
C HIS A 112 -2.34 -6.04 -15.66
N SER A 113 -1.82 -6.87 -14.76
CA SER A 113 -1.37 -6.49 -13.42
C SER A 113 -0.10 -5.64 -13.43
N LEU A 114 0.10 -4.90 -12.35
CA LEU A 114 1.33 -4.15 -12.12
C LEU A 114 2.52 -5.11 -12.11
N GLU A 115 3.60 -4.71 -12.79
CA GLU A 115 4.82 -5.53 -12.92
C GLU A 115 5.46 -5.78 -11.55
N ILE A 116 5.98 -7.00 -11.33
CA ILE A 116 6.71 -7.34 -10.10
C ILE A 116 8.09 -6.70 -10.19
N VAL A 117 8.44 -5.93 -9.17
CA VAL A 117 9.72 -5.23 -9.10
C VAL A 117 10.82 -6.22 -8.71
N GLY A 118 11.94 -6.22 -9.43
CA GLY A 118 13.17 -6.95 -9.10
C GLY A 118 14.38 -6.04 -8.88
N SER A 119 14.29 -4.74 -9.20
CA SER A 119 15.40 -3.80 -9.04
C SER A 119 14.99 -2.43 -8.48
N TRP A 120 15.95 -1.67 -7.95
CA TRP A 120 15.71 -0.29 -7.52
C TRP A 120 15.22 0.62 -8.64
N SER A 121 15.66 0.39 -9.88
CA SER A 121 15.20 1.15 -11.05
C SER A 121 13.73 0.88 -11.34
N GLU A 122 13.32 -0.40 -11.29
CA GLU A 122 11.93 -0.81 -11.49
C GLU A 122 11.02 -0.31 -10.37
N LEU A 123 11.51 -0.28 -9.12
CA LEU A 123 10.76 0.32 -8.01
C LEU A 123 10.40 1.78 -8.33
N ILE A 124 11.36 2.54 -8.87
CA ILE A 124 11.16 3.95 -9.22
C ILE A 124 10.25 4.09 -10.43
N SER A 125 10.44 3.30 -11.48
CA SER A 125 9.69 3.46 -12.74
C SER A 125 8.29 2.86 -12.71
N VAL A 126 8.06 1.80 -11.92
CA VAL A 126 6.78 1.07 -11.86
C VAL A 126 5.94 1.56 -10.67
N VAL A 127 6.52 1.65 -9.48
CA VAL A 127 5.73 1.86 -8.25
C VAL A 127 5.45 3.33 -7.99
N LEU A 128 6.42 4.24 -8.18
CA LEU A 128 6.20 5.66 -7.91
C LEU A 128 5.09 6.30 -8.76
N PRO A 129 4.95 6.00 -10.07
CA PRO A 129 3.83 6.52 -10.85
C PRO A 129 2.47 6.05 -10.32
N VAL A 130 2.37 4.79 -9.86
CA VAL A 130 1.12 4.28 -9.26
C VAL A 130 0.87 4.91 -7.90
N LEU A 131 1.93 5.09 -7.10
CA LEU A 131 1.86 5.75 -5.80
C LEU A 131 1.37 7.19 -5.93
N TRP A 132 1.67 7.88 -7.03
CA TRP A 132 1.16 9.22 -7.30
C TRP A 132 -0.38 9.28 -7.37
N TYR A 133 -1.03 8.30 -8.00
CA TYR A 133 -2.51 8.23 -8.05
C TYR A 133 -3.13 8.00 -6.67
N LEU A 134 -2.37 7.38 -5.76
CA LEU A 134 -2.81 7.08 -4.41
C LEU A 134 -2.53 8.23 -3.43
N GLY A 135 -1.44 8.98 -3.62
CA GLY A 135 -1.07 10.09 -2.75
C GLY A 135 -0.97 9.70 -1.26
N PRO A 136 -1.55 10.49 -0.32
CA PRO A 136 -1.46 10.21 1.11
C PRO A 136 -2.27 8.99 1.55
N TYR A 137 -3.15 8.46 0.69
CA TYR A 137 -4.07 7.36 1.02
C TYR A 137 -3.36 5.99 1.09
N ILE A 138 -2.07 5.91 0.78
CA ILE A 138 -1.23 4.72 1.07
C ILE A 138 -1.26 4.34 2.56
N ALA A 139 -1.46 5.34 3.44
CA ALA A 139 -1.56 5.15 4.88
C ALA A 139 -2.76 4.28 5.30
N TYR A 140 -3.79 4.12 4.46
CA TYR A 140 -4.89 3.18 4.73
C TYR A 140 -4.43 1.73 4.82
N ARG A 141 -3.27 1.41 4.24
CA ARG A 141 -2.66 0.09 4.31
C ARG A 141 -1.26 0.20 4.93
N ALA A 142 -1.21 0.03 6.25
CA ALA A 142 0.03 0.11 7.02
C ALA A 142 1.11 -0.87 6.51
N SER A 143 0.72 -2.07 6.07
CA SER A 143 1.66 -3.08 5.52
C SER A 143 2.45 -2.54 4.32
N ALA A 144 1.76 -2.00 3.31
CA ALA A 144 2.37 -1.41 2.12
C ALA A 144 3.29 -0.24 2.49
N THR A 145 2.83 0.64 3.38
CA THR A 145 3.62 1.79 3.85
C THR A 145 4.91 1.35 4.54
N VAL A 146 4.85 0.38 5.47
CA VAL A 146 6.02 -0.12 6.20
C VAL A 146 7.02 -0.78 5.26
N LYS A 147 6.56 -1.56 4.28
CA LYS A 147 7.43 -2.18 3.28
C LYS A 147 8.17 -1.14 2.45
N LEU A 148 7.47 -0.12 1.95
CA LEU A 148 8.09 0.99 1.21
C LEU A 148 9.13 1.74 2.04
N VAL A 149 8.78 2.10 3.29
CA VAL A 149 9.72 2.81 4.18
C VAL A 149 10.96 1.97 4.44
N ARG A 150 10.80 0.67 4.74
CA ARG A 150 11.93 -0.24 4.96
C ARG A 150 12.80 -0.43 3.72
N LEU A 151 12.20 -0.56 2.54
CA LEU A 151 12.95 -0.59 1.27
C LEU A 151 13.76 0.69 1.10
N ILE A 152 13.16 1.85 1.31
CA ILE A 152 13.88 3.13 1.23
C ILE A 152 15.04 3.19 2.24
N SER A 153 14.85 2.72 3.47
CA SER A 153 15.94 2.62 4.45
C SER A 153 17.09 1.74 3.95
N VAL A 154 16.79 0.55 3.42
CA VAL A 154 17.82 -0.36 2.86
C VAL A 154 18.54 0.28 1.68
N PHE A 155 17.83 1.02 0.81
CA PHE A 155 18.44 1.74 -0.31
C PHE A 155 19.51 2.73 0.16
N PHE A 156 19.20 3.52 1.20
CA PHE A 156 20.16 4.48 1.75
C PHE A 156 21.36 3.79 2.44
N GLU A 157 21.14 2.66 3.11
CA GLU A 157 22.23 1.86 3.68
C GLU A 157 23.15 1.27 2.62
N GLU A 158 22.61 0.77 1.50
CA GLU A 158 23.41 0.27 0.37
C GLU A 158 24.25 1.42 -0.23
N LYS A 159 23.65 2.59 -0.44
CA LYS A 159 24.36 3.77 -0.96
C LYS A 159 25.44 4.31 -0.03
N ALA A 160 25.24 4.25 1.29
CA ALA A 160 26.25 4.64 2.25
C ALA A 160 27.49 3.71 2.17
N LYS A 161 27.28 2.39 2.07
CA LYS A 161 28.36 1.40 1.96
C LYS A 161 29.15 1.52 0.66
N ASP A 162 28.47 1.81 -0.46
CA ASP A 162 29.13 2.08 -1.75
C ASP A 162 30.03 3.31 -1.67
N THR A 163 29.67 4.30 -0.86
CA THR A 163 30.44 5.53 -0.68
C THR A 163 31.71 5.27 0.16
N GLU A 164 31.59 4.54 1.27
CA GLU A 164 32.73 4.20 2.15
C GLU A 164 33.79 3.33 1.46
N THR A 165 33.35 2.41 0.59
CA THR A 165 34.28 1.56 -0.18
C THR A 165 35.03 2.32 -1.26
N SER A 166 34.43 3.37 -1.84
CA SER A 166 35.10 4.22 -2.81
C SER A 166 36.22 5.07 -2.19
N ASP A 167 36.03 5.57 -0.95
CA ASP A 167 37.05 6.35 -0.23
C ASP A 167 38.23 5.50 0.26
N SER A 168 38.02 4.21 0.56
CA SER A 168 39.11 3.30 0.94
C SER A 168 40.06 2.93 -0.19
N SER A 169 39.68 3.17 -1.45
CA SER A 169 40.50 2.83 -2.63
C SER A 169 41.49 3.93 -3.05
N HIS A 170 41.48 5.09 -2.36
CA HIS A 170 42.38 6.21 -2.67
C HIS A 170 43.50 6.43 -1.64
N SER A 171 43.62 5.59 -0.61
CA SER A 171 44.61 5.74 0.47
C SER A 171 45.74 4.70 0.48
N GLU A 172 45.78 3.74 -0.45
CA GLU A 172 46.89 2.77 -0.60
C GLU A 172 47.80 3.08 -1.82
N SER A 173 48.13 4.34 -2.03
CA SER A 173 49.24 4.75 -2.92
C SER A 173 49.88 6.03 -2.38
N GLY A 174 50.74 5.86 -1.38
CA GLY A 174 51.59 6.89 -0.79
C GLY A 174 52.75 6.25 -0.03
#